data_AF-Q6PYV7-F1
#
_entry.id   AF-Q6PYV7-F1
#
_cell.length_a   1.000
_cell.length_b   1.000
_cell.length_c   1.000
_cell.angle_alpha   90.00
_cell.angle_beta   90.00
_cell.angle_gamma   90.00
#
_symmetry.space_group_name_H-M   'P 1'
#
loop_
_entity.id
_entity.type
_entity.pdbx_description
1 polymer ?
#
loop_
_entity_poly.entity_id
_entity_poly.type
_entity_poly.pdbx_seq_one_letter_code
_entity_poly.pdbx_strand_id
1 'polypeptide(L)'
;MVMYCNGVEDEEEYLPQEVKQATEKYSYAVFKFLNSLYILLSQETLLNPSSGQEAVCSECKRLEFLRSSKTAKEYLTGKNVADKSLLYTFEERFERAGKYEKTTMSAINDHKILIKRSEEKWTAREDLNEVESMYIIIVVG
;
A
#
# COMPACT_ATOMS: atom_id res chain seq x y z
N MET A 1 -16.54 -5.52 4.16
CA MET A 1 -17.80 -5.83 3.46
C MET A 1 -18.55 -4.52 3.36
N VAL A 2 -18.51 -3.89 2.18
CA VAL A 2 -19.24 -2.64 1.90
C VAL A 2 -20.59 -3.08 1.34
N MET A 3 -21.68 -2.74 2.00
CA MET A 3 -23.04 -3.09 1.56
C MET A 3 -23.61 -1.89 0.80
N TYR A 4 -23.84 -2.06 -0.50
CA TYR A 4 -24.63 -1.13 -1.31
C TYR A 4 -26.10 -1.56 -1.20
N CYS A 5 -26.88 -0.84 -0.40
CA CYS A 5 -28.29 -1.14 -0.20
C CYS A 5 -29.12 -0.57 -1.35
N ASN A 6 -29.34 -1.35 -2.42
CA ASN A 6 -30.51 -1.18 -3.29
C ASN A 6 -31.20 -2.54 -3.39
N GLY A 7 -32.37 -2.64 -2.78
CA GLY A 7 -33.15 -3.87 -2.67
C GLY A 7 -33.80 -4.30 -3.97
N VAL A 8 -33.02 -4.87 -4.88
CA VAL A 8 -33.51 -5.69 -5.98
C VAL A 8 -32.65 -6.95 -6.03
N GLU A 9 -33.28 -8.09 -5.81
CA GLU A 9 -32.68 -9.42 -5.92
C GLU A 9 -32.22 -9.63 -7.39
N ASP A 10 -31.01 -10.17 -7.57
CA ASP A 10 -30.37 -10.56 -8.84
C ASP A 10 -29.68 -9.49 -9.73
N GLU A 11 -28.92 -8.54 -9.17
CA GLU A 11 -27.84 -7.88 -9.94
C GLU A 11 -26.47 -8.41 -9.51
N GLU A 12 -25.85 -9.20 -10.37
CA GLU A 12 -24.41 -9.49 -10.34
C GLU A 12 -23.68 -8.17 -10.09
N GLU A 13 -22.99 -8.04 -8.95
CA GLU A 13 -22.37 -6.79 -8.46
C GLU A 13 -21.39 -6.25 -9.51
N TYR A 14 -21.90 -5.47 -10.46
CA TYR A 14 -21.14 -5.09 -11.64
C TYR A 14 -20.32 -3.86 -11.27
N LEU A 15 -19.11 -4.11 -10.77
CA LEU A 15 -18.13 -3.05 -10.60
C LEU A 15 -17.96 -2.29 -11.93
N PRO A 16 -17.97 -0.95 -11.92
CA PRO A 16 -17.70 -0.15 -13.10
C PRO A 16 -16.39 -0.58 -13.78
N GLN A 17 -16.36 -0.50 -15.12
CA GLN A 17 -15.22 -1.01 -15.90
C GLN A 17 -13.89 -0.37 -15.49
N GLU A 18 -13.89 0.92 -15.17
CA GLU A 18 -12.74 1.65 -14.65
C GLU A 18 -12.27 1.14 -13.27
N VAL A 19 -13.20 0.79 -12.38
CA VAL A 19 -12.89 0.18 -11.07
C VAL A 19 -12.24 -1.19 -11.27
N LYS A 20 -12.78 -2.01 -12.17
CA LYS A 20 -12.20 -3.32 -12.53
C LYS A 20 -10.77 -3.18 -13.04
N GLN A 21 -10.53 -2.29 -13.99
CA GLN A 21 -9.20 -2.04 -14.56
C GLN A 21 -8.20 -1.51 -13.52
N ALA A 22 -8.61 -0.58 -12.67
CA ALA A 22 -7.76 -0.06 -11.59
C ALA A 22 -7.43 -1.16 -10.56
N THR A 23 -8.40 -2.00 -10.23
CA THR A 23 -8.24 -3.15 -9.31
C THR A 23 -7.26 -4.17 -9.88
N GLU A 24 -7.37 -4.51 -11.16
CA GLU A 24 -6.44 -5.42 -11.84
C GLU A 24 -5.02 -4.85 -11.86
N LYS A 25 -4.86 -3.56 -12.19
CA LYS A 25 -3.56 -2.87 -12.19
C LYS A 25 -2.91 -2.90 -10.81
N TYR A 26 -3.67 -2.59 -9.76
CA TYR A 26 -3.19 -2.65 -8.38
C TYR A 26 -2.83 -4.09 -7.98
N SER A 27 -3.70 -5.06 -8.25
CA SER A 27 -3.47 -6.47 -7.94
C SER A 27 -2.20 -7.01 -8.59
N TYR A 28 -1.97 -6.67 -9.86
CA TYR A 28 -0.76 -7.04 -10.57
C TYR A 28 0.50 -6.35 -9.98
N ALA A 29 0.38 -5.10 -9.54
CA ALA A 29 1.47 -4.40 -8.88
C ALA A 29 1.80 -5.00 -7.51
N VAL A 30 0.80 -5.42 -6.72
CA VAL A 30 0.97 -6.18 -5.47
C VAL A 30 1.69 -7.49 -5.75
N PHE A 31 1.27 -8.25 -6.76
CA PHE A 31 1.92 -9.50 -7.15
C PHE A 31 3.42 -9.30 -7.45
N LYS A 32 3.76 -8.30 -8.28
CA LYS A 32 5.16 -7.97 -8.60
C LYS A 32 5.97 -7.60 -7.35
N PHE A 33 5.39 -6.82 -6.44
CA PHE A 33 6.03 -6.45 -5.18
C PHE A 33 6.30 -7.69 -4.31
N LEU A 34 5.31 -8.55 -4.10
CA LEU A 34 5.48 -9.78 -3.31
C LEU A 34 6.51 -10.73 -3.91
N ASN A 35 6.53 -10.86 -5.24
CA ASN A 35 7.53 -11.68 -5.92
C ASN A 35 8.95 -11.12 -5.73
N SER A 36 9.14 -9.81 -5.86
CA SER A 36 10.44 -9.17 -5.59
C SER A 36 10.84 -9.28 -4.11
N LEU A 37 9.90 -9.20 -3.19
CA LEU A 37 10.15 -9.39 -1.76
C LEU A 37 10.61 -10.81 -1.46
N TYR A 38 9.98 -11.81 -2.07
CA TYR A 38 10.38 -13.22 -1.93
C TYR A 38 11.79 -13.48 -2.49
N ILE A 39 12.11 -12.94 -3.66
CA ILE A 39 13.45 -13.06 -4.25
C ILE A 39 14.49 -12.45 -3.33
N LEU A 40 14.26 -11.23 -2.85
CA LEU A 40 15.18 -10.54 -1.95
C LEU A 40 15.34 -11.29 -0.63
N LEU A 41 14.25 -11.79 -0.04
CA LEU A 41 14.30 -12.61 1.17
C LEU A 41 15.17 -13.84 0.96
N SER A 42 15.00 -14.53 -0.16
CA SER A 42 15.77 -15.72 -0.49
C SER A 42 17.27 -15.40 -0.63
N GLN A 43 17.61 -14.31 -1.33
CA GLN A 43 19.00 -13.91 -1.55
C GLN A 43 19.68 -13.39 -0.26
N GLU A 44 19.02 -12.52 0.51
CA GLU A 44 19.59 -12.01 1.77
C GLU A 44 19.74 -13.10 2.82
N THR A 45 18.77 -14.01 2.92
CA THR A 45 18.87 -15.14 3.85
C THR A 45 20.01 -16.07 3.46
N LEU A 46 20.24 -16.28 2.15
CA LEU A 46 21.36 -17.09 1.67
C LEU A 46 22.72 -16.43 1.96
N LEU A 47 22.83 -15.12 1.73
CA LEU A 47 24.06 -14.36 1.93
C LEU A 47 24.38 -14.11 3.41
N ASN A 48 23.35 -13.91 4.24
CA ASN A 48 23.46 -13.62 5.67
C ASN A 48 22.39 -14.38 6.47
N PRO A 49 22.57 -15.69 6.76
CA PRO A 49 21.55 -16.49 7.44
C PRO A 49 21.17 -15.99 8.84
N SER A 50 22.08 -15.30 9.54
CA SER A 50 21.86 -14.81 10.91
C SER A 50 21.01 -13.53 10.98
N SER A 51 20.98 -12.71 9.92
CA SER A 51 20.38 -11.36 9.96
C SER A 51 19.65 -10.92 8.69
N GLY A 52 19.79 -11.65 7.58
CA GLY A 52 19.20 -11.30 6.28
C GLY A 52 17.67 -11.27 6.31
N GLN A 53 17.03 -12.19 7.03
CA GLN A 53 15.58 -12.18 7.21
C GLN A 53 15.10 -10.94 7.96
N GLU A 54 15.80 -10.55 9.02
CA GLU A 54 15.46 -9.37 9.81
C GLU A 54 15.67 -8.08 9.03
N ALA A 55 16.76 -8.02 8.23
CA ALA A 55 17.03 -6.92 7.32
C ALA A 55 15.88 -6.74 6.29
N VAL A 56 15.45 -7.82 5.64
CA VAL A 56 14.35 -7.78 4.66
C VAL A 56 13.01 -7.43 5.31
N CYS A 57 12.73 -8.00 6.49
CA CYS A 57 11.51 -7.69 7.25
C CYS A 57 11.46 -6.20 7.63
N SER A 58 12.58 -5.65 8.12
CA SER A 58 12.68 -4.24 8.52
C SER A 58 12.51 -3.30 7.34
N GLU A 59 13.12 -3.62 6.20
CA GLU A 59 12.99 -2.81 4.99
C GLU A 59 11.59 -2.87 4.40
N CYS A 60 10.96 -4.05 4.38
CA CYS A 60 9.57 -4.19 3.95
C CYS A 60 8.65 -3.34 4.83
N LYS A 61 8.80 -3.41 6.16
CA LYS A 61 8.03 -2.57 7.09
C LYS A 61 8.27 -1.09 6.84
N ARG A 62 9.52 -0.67 6.62
CA ARG A 62 9.88 0.72 6.32
C ARG A 62 9.16 1.22 5.06
N LEU A 63 9.22 0.45 3.97
CA LEU A 63 8.58 0.81 2.70
C LEU A 63 7.05 0.88 2.83
N GLU A 64 6.44 -0.12 3.47
CA GLU A 64 4.98 -0.17 3.66
C GLU A 64 4.48 0.93 4.59
N PHE A 65 5.14 1.15 5.73
CA PHE A 65 4.74 2.18 6.69
C PHE A 65 4.89 3.58 6.13
N LEU A 66 5.96 3.85 5.38
CA LEU A 66 6.17 5.17 4.76
C LEU A 66 5.01 5.51 3.83
N ARG A 67 4.65 4.59 2.94
CA ARG A 67 3.63 4.84 1.92
C ARG A 67 2.21 4.76 2.46
N SER A 68 1.88 3.77 3.29
CA SER A 68 0.56 3.67 3.92
C SER A 68 0.25 4.88 4.80
N SER A 69 1.23 5.35 5.60
CA SER A 69 1.02 6.53 6.46
C SER A 69 0.89 7.81 5.65
N LYS A 70 1.63 7.94 4.52
CA LYS A 70 1.45 9.05 3.57
C LYS A 70 0.03 9.07 3.02
N THR A 71 -0.43 7.96 2.45
CA THR A 71 -1.76 7.83 1.85
C THR A 71 -2.86 8.09 2.88
N ALA A 72 -2.74 7.54 4.10
CA ALA A 72 -3.70 7.78 5.18
C ALA A 72 -3.75 9.26 5.59
N LYS A 73 -2.59 9.91 5.75
CA LYS A 73 -2.50 11.33 6.05
C LYS A 73 -3.17 12.18 4.97
N GLU A 74 -2.86 11.93 3.70
CA GLU A 74 -3.44 12.66 2.56
C GLU A 74 -4.97 12.49 2.50
N TYR A 75 -5.46 11.27 2.71
CA TYR A 75 -6.90 10.99 2.77
C TYR A 75 -7.59 11.76 3.91
N LEU A 76 -7.05 11.70 5.14
CA LEU A 76 -7.65 12.35 6.31
C LEU A 76 -7.62 13.89 6.19
N THR A 77 -6.55 14.45 5.64
CA THR A 77 -6.46 15.89 5.36
C THR A 77 -7.46 16.30 4.28
N GLY A 78 -7.54 15.55 3.17
CA GLY A 78 -8.44 15.86 2.06
C GLY A 78 -9.93 15.76 2.41
N LYS A 79 -10.28 14.87 3.35
CA LYS A 79 -11.66 14.71 3.86
C LYS A 79 -12.01 15.68 5.00
N ASN A 80 -11.12 16.62 5.35
CA ASN A 80 -11.29 17.58 6.45
C ASN A 80 -11.75 16.89 7.75
N VAL A 81 -11.17 15.71 8.04
CA VAL A 81 -11.68 14.79 9.05
C VAL A 81 -11.55 15.42 10.45
N ALA A 82 -12.67 15.42 11.19
CA ALA A 82 -12.77 15.97 12.54
C ALA A 82 -11.90 15.23 13.58
N ASP A 83 -11.52 13.97 13.30
CA ASP A 83 -10.69 13.15 14.18
C ASP A 83 -9.20 13.47 14.05
N LYS A 84 -8.81 14.56 14.73
CA LYS A 84 -7.42 15.01 14.84
C LYS A 84 -6.49 13.98 15.49
N SER A 85 -7.00 13.06 16.30
CA SER A 85 -6.20 12.04 16.97
C SER A 85 -5.70 10.99 15.97
N LEU A 86 -6.58 10.60 15.04
CA LEU A 86 -6.22 9.66 13.98
C LEU A 86 -5.21 10.28 13.00
N LEU A 87 -5.41 11.54 12.62
CA LEU A 87 -4.46 12.27 11.76
C LEU A 87 -3.07 12.35 12.41
N TYR A 88 -3.01 12.78 13.68
CA TYR A 88 -1.75 12.85 14.43
C TYR A 88 -1.02 11.51 14.49
N THR A 89 -1.76 10.41 14.68
CA THR A 89 -1.19 9.05 14.70
C THR A 89 -0.50 8.70 13.37
N PHE A 90 -1.11 9.05 12.23
CA PHE A 90 -0.51 8.78 10.92
C PHE A 90 0.62 9.73 10.57
N GLU A 91 0.57 10.98 11.02
CA GLU A 91 1.69 11.92 10.91
C GLU A 91 2.91 11.42 11.67
N GLU A 92 2.73 10.99 12.93
CA GLU A 92 3.82 10.43 13.73
C GLU A 92 4.41 9.17 13.09
N ARG A 93 3.56 8.26 12.59
CA ARG A 93 4.00 7.06 11.87
C ARG A 93 4.76 7.40 10.58
N PHE A 94 4.29 8.38 9.82
CA PHE A 94 4.94 8.83 8.59
C PHE A 94 6.33 9.42 8.89
N GLU A 95 6.43 10.29 9.89
CA GLU A 95 7.71 10.85 10.32
C GLU A 95 8.67 9.77 10.81
N ARG A 96 8.19 8.85 11.65
CA ARG A 96 8.99 7.72 12.14
C ARG A 96 9.45 6.85 10.99
N ALA A 97 8.59 6.61 10.00
CA ALA A 97 8.93 5.83 8.82
C ALA A 97 10.01 6.48 7.96
N GLY A 98 9.97 7.82 7.83
CA GLY A 98 11.00 8.60 7.14
C GLY A 98 12.33 8.65 7.88
N LYS A 99 12.32 8.43 9.20
CA LYS A 99 13.51 8.39 10.07
C LYS A 99 14.12 6.98 10.21
N TYR A 100 13.46 5.92 9.75
CA TYR A 100 14.06 4.59 9.77
C TYR A 100 15.34 4.59 8.94
N GLU A 101 16.41 4.12 9.56
CA GLU A 101 17.68 3.92 8.89
C GLU A 101 17.48 2.97 7.71
N LYS A 102 17.98 3.35 6.55
CA LYS A 102 17.92 2.50 5.36
C LYS A 102 18.75 1.25 5.66
N THR A 103 18.11 0.09 5.63
CA THR A 103 18.83 -1.16 5.85
C THR A 103 19.88 -1.33 4.76
N THR A 104 21.13 -1.59 5.16
CA THR A 104 22.18 -1.97 4.21
C THR A 104 21.96 -3.43 3.84
N MET A 105 21.74 -3.68 2.55
CA MET A 105 21.45 -5.00 2.00
C MET A 105 22.59 -5.51 1.14
N SER A 106 22.85 -6.81 1.21
CA SER A 106 23.91 -7.49 0.45
C SER A 106 23.52 -7.66 -1.03
N ALA A 107 22.25 -7.99 -1.29
CA ALA A 107 21.64 -8.16 -2.60
C ALA A 107 21.13 -6.82 -3.16
N ILE A 108 22.05 -5.88 -3.38
CA ILE A 108 21.76 -4.47 -3.72
C ILE A 108 20.82 -4.33 -4.94
N ASN A 109 20.97 -5.18 -5.96
CA ASN A 109 20.14 -5.09 -7.16
C ASN A 109 18.69 -5.48 -6.89
N ASP A 110 18.48 -6.59 -6.17
CA ASP A 110 17.14 -7.04 -5.78
C ASP A 110 16.47 -6.04 -4.84
N HIS A 111 17.26 -5.43 -3.94
CA HIS A 111 16.78 -4.36 -3.07
C HIS A 111 16.28 -3.15 -3.87
N LYS A 112 17.04 -2.68 -4.87
CA LYS A 112 16.61 -1.59 -5.76
C LYS A 112 15.34 -1.94 -6.54
N ILE A 113 15.22 -3.19 -6.99
CA ILE A 113 14.02 -3.68 -7.67
C ILE A 113 12.83 -3.66 -6.71
N LEU A 114 12.99 -4.12 -5.46
CA LEU A 114 11.94 -4.09 -4.45
C LEU A 114 11.42 -2.66 -4.21
N ILE A 115 12.33 -1.69 -4.06
CA ILE A 115 11.96 -0.27 -3.89
C ILE A 115 11.11 0.18 -5.09
N LYS A 116 11.56 -0.10 -6.31
CA LYS A 116 10.80 0.26 -7.52
C LYS A 116 9.41 -0.41 -7.55
N ARG A 117 9.30 -1.70 -7.19
CA ARG A 117 8.01 -2.40 -7.14
C ARG A 117 7.08 -1.87 -6.05
N SER A 118 7.65 -1.45 -4.92
CA SER A 118 6.90 -0.77 -3.85
C SER A 118 6.28 0.52 -4.38
N GLU A 119 7.07 1.35 -5.08
CA GLU A 119 6.58 2.58 -5.72
C GLU A 119 5.48 2.29 -6.73
N GLU A 120 5.69 1.35 -7.66
CA GLU A 120 4.68 0.94 -8.65
C GLU A 120 3.36 0.49 -7.99
N LYS A 121 3.45 -0.28 -6.90
CA LYS A 121 2.28 -0.74 -6.14
C LYS A 121 1.53 0.42 -5.50
N TRP A 122 2.23 1.35 -4.87
CA TRP A 122 1.60 2.46 -4.17
C TRP A 122 1.02 3.50 -5.13
N THR A 123 1.66 3.77 -6.26
CA THR A 123 1.04 4.57 -7.34
C THR A 123 -0.24 3.90 -7.86
N ALA A 124 -0.23 2.58 -8.08
CA ALA A 124 -1.46 1.89 -8.49
C ALA A 124 -2.56 1.91 -7.40
N ARG A 125 -2.20 1.97 -6.11
CA ARG A 125 -3.18 2.18 -5.04
C ARG A 125 -3.74 3.60 -5.02
N GLU A 126 -2.89 4.60 -5.27
CA GLU A 126 -3.32 6.00 -5.41
C GLU A 126 -4.32 6.15 -6.56
N ASP A 127 -4.02 5.60 -7.74
CA ASP A 127 -4.95 5.55 -8.89
C ASP A 127 -6.27 4.87 -8.52
N LEU A 128 -6.21 3.72 -7.83
CA LEU A 128 -7.39 2.99 -7.40
C LEU A 128 -8.23 3.76 -6.37
N ASN A 129 -7.59 4.46 -5.42
CA ASN A 129 -8.29 5.33 -4.48
C ASN A 129 -9.08 6.44 -5.20
N GLU A 130 -8.49 7.03 -6.24
CA GLU A 130 -9.14 8.09 -7.03
C GLU A 130 -10.41 7.56 -7.71
N VAL A 131 -10.30 6.42 -8.40
CA VAL A 131 -11.44 5.76 -9.05
C VAL A 131 -12.49 5.33 -8.02
N GLU A 132 -12.11 4.66 -6.93
CA GLU A 132 -13.02 4.25 -5.85
C GLU A 132 -13.77 5.47 -5.26
N SER A 133 -13.10 6.61 -5.12
CA SER A 133 -13.70 7.81 -4.52
C SER A 133 -14.86 8.40 -5.33
N MET A 134 -14.89 8.18 -6.65
CA MET A 134 -15.98 8.62 -7.52
C MET A 134 -17.28 7.82 -7.29
N TYR A 135 -17.14 6.59 -6.79
CA TYR A 135 -18.27 5.67 -6.55
C TYR A 135 -18.67 5.54 -5.09
N ILE A 136 -17.93 6.16 -4.16
CA ILE A 136 -18.39 6.33 -2.78
C ILE A 136 -19.45 7.43 -2.77
N ILE A 137 -20.70 7.04 -3.00
CA ILE A 137 -21.87 7.89 -2.71
C ILE A 137 -21.92 8.03 -1.19
N ILE A 138 -21.56 9.21 -0.68
CA ILE A 138 -21.93 9.56 0.69
C ILE A 138 -23.44 9.78 0.66
N VAL A 139 -24.20 8.76 1.08
CA VAL A 139 -25.60 8.93 1.45
C VAL A 139 -25.59 9.75 2.74
N VAL A 140 -25.53 11.08 2.60
CA VAL A 140 -25.86 11.99 3.70
C VAL A 140 -27.38 12.04 3.75
N GLY A 141 -27.96 11.20 4.60
CA GLY A 141 -29.34 11.33 5.06
C GLY A 141 -29.45 12.30 6.21
#